data_AF-A0A212D9Z9-F1
#
_entry.id   AF-A0A212D9Z9-F1
#
_cell.length_a   1.000
_cell.length_b   1.000
_cell.length_c   1.000
_cell.angle_alpha   90.00
_cell.angle_beta   90.00
_cell.angle_gamma   90.00
#
_symmetry.space_group_name_H-M   'P 1'
#
loop_
_entity.id
_entity.type
_entity.pdbx_description
1 polymer ?
#
loop_
_entity_poly.entity_id
_entity_poly.type
_entity_poly.pdbx_seq_one_letter_code
_entity_poly.pdbx_strand_id
1 'polypeptide(L)'
;MFILEQEEYQREGIEWNFIDFGLDLQPCIDLIERPANPPGVLALLDEECWFPKATDKTFVEKLVQEQGSHSKFQKPRQLKDKADFCIIHYAGKVDYKADEWLMKNMDPLNDNVATLLHQSSDRFVAELWKD
;
A
#
# COMPACT_ATOMS: atom_id res chain seq x y z
N MET A 1 16.90 -0.09 -14.36
CA MET A 1 17.77 0.27 -15.50
C MET A 1 19.10 -0.50 -15.45
N PHE A 2 19.80 -0.53 -14.31
CA PHE A 2 21.15 -1.08 -14.21
C PHE A 2 21.28 -2.60 -14.01
N ILE A 3 20.19 -3.33 -13.71
CA ILE A 3 20.25 -4.78 -13.44
C ILE A 3 20.29 -5.56 -14.76
N LEU A 4 19.28 -5.39 -15.62
CA LEU A 4 19.17 -6.12 -16.90
C LEU A 4 20.38 -5.90 -17.82
N GLU A 5 20.95 -4.69 -17.81
CA GLU A 5 22.13 -4.38 -18.62
C GLU A 5 23.36 -5.18 -18.16
N GLN A 6 23.59 -5.26 -16.85
CA GLN A 6 24.71 -6.02 -16.29
C GLN A 6 24.49 -7.54 -16.38
N GLU A 7 23.24 -8.00 -16.30
CA GLU A 7 22.87 -9.39 -16.60
C GLU A 7 23.16 -9.76 -18.05
N GLU A 8 22.95 -8.84 -18.99
CA GLU A 8 23.26 -9.08 -20.40
C GLU A 8 24.78 -9.17 -20.64
N TYR A 9 25.59 -8.34 -19.98
CA TYR A 9 27.05 -8.46 -20.03
C TYR A 9 27.54 -9.83 -19.55
N GLN A 10 26.95 -10.36 -18.47
CA GLN A 10 27.26 -11.70 -17.98
C GLN A 10 26.79 -12.79 -18.95
N ARG A 11 25.59 -12.62 -19.54
CA ARG A 11 25.00 -13.57 -20.50
C ARG A 11 25.85 -13.69 -21.77
N GLU A 12 26.37 -12.57 -22.26
CA GLU A 12 27.25 -12.51 -23.43
C GLU A 12 28.71 -12.90 -23.11
N GLY A 13 29.03 -13.21 -21.84
CA GLY A 13 30.38 -13.62 -21.42
C GLY A 13 31.41 -12.50 -21.49
N ILE A 14 30.97 -11.24 -21.43
CA ILE A 14 31.83 -10.06 -21.42
C ILE A 14 32.51 -9.97 -20.05
N GLU A 15 33.83 -9.75 -20.02
CA GLU A 15 34.56 -9.50 -18.77
C GLU A 15 34.06 -8.20 -18.14
N TRP A 16 33.18 -8.33 -17.15
CA TRP A 16 32.52 -7.22 -16.48
C TRP A 16 32.47 -7.46 -14.98
N ASN A 17 32.85 -6.43 -14.21
CA ASN A 17 32.70 -6.44 -12.75
C ASN A 17 31.36 -5.82 -12.38
N PHE A 18 30.53 -6.54 -11.62
CA PHE A 18 29.24 -6.03 -11.17
C PHE A 18 29.41 -4.75 -10.36
N ILE A 19 28.68 -3.71 -10.75
CA ILE A 19 28.65 -2.41 -10.09
C ILE A 19 27.30 -2.28 -9.39
N ASP A 20 27.35 -2.21 -8.06
CA ASP A 20 26.18 -1.90 -7.24
C ASP A 20 26.01 -0.37 -7.16
N PHE A 21 24.93 0.13 -7.75
CA PHE A 21 24.58 1.55 -7.71
C PHE A 21 23.82 1.95 -6.45
N GLY A 22 23.44 0.99 -5.57
CA GLY A 22 22.69 1.25 -4.34
C GLY A 22 21.27 1.79 -4.56
N LEU A 23 20.76 1.72 -5.80
CA LEU A 23 19.43 2.21 -6.20
C LEU A 23 18.38 1.10 -6.14
N ASP A 24 18.35 0.35 -5.04
CA ASP A 24 17.34 -0.68 -4.85
C ASP A 24 16.14 -0.12 -4.08
N LEU A 25 15.00 -0.06 -4.79
CA LEU A 25 13.71 0.35 -4.23
C LEU A 25 12.86 -0.85 -3.80
N GLN A 26 13.30 -2.08 -4.08
CA GLN A 26 12.57 -3.30 -3.75
C GLN A 26 12.17 -3.38 -2.27
N PRO A 27 13.01 -2.98 -1.29
CA PRO A 27 12.57 -2.99 0.11
C PRO A 27 11.38 -2.06 0.39
N CYS A 28 11.30 -0.91 -0.29
CA CYS A 28 10.16 0.02 -0.12
C CYS A 28 8.91 -0.51 -0.82
N ILE A 29 9.08 -1.15 -1.97
CA ILE A 29 7.99 -1.77 -2.73
C ILE A 29 7.42 -2.94 -1.92
N ASP A 30 8.27 -3.86 -1.45
CA ASP A 30 7.89 -5.01 -0.64
C ASP A 30 7.18 -4.61 0.66
N LEU A 31 7.63 -3.54 1.32
CA LEU A 31 6.93 -3.01 2.50
C LEU A 31 5.47 -2.67 2.20
N ILE A 32 5.14 -2.23 0.99
CA ILE A 32 3.79 -1.81 0.61
C ILE A 32 2.99 -2.98 0.05
N GLU A 33 3.55 -3.71 -0.93
CA GLU A 33 2.79 -4.62 -1.80
C GLU A 33 2.92 -6.10 -1.45
N ARG A 34 3.89 -6.50 -0.63
CA ARG A 34 4.16 -7.92 -0.40
C ARG A 34 2.92 -8.60 0.21
N PRO A 35 2.35 -9.63 -0.44
CA PRO A 35 1.09 -10.22 0.01
C PRO A 35 1.25 -11.06 1.29
N ALA A 36 2.42 -11.66 1.51
CA ALA A 36 2.69 -12.49 2.68
C ALA A 36 4.19 -12.57 2.99
N ASN A 37 4.52 -12.89 4.26
CA ASN A 37 5.86 -13.23 4.77
C ASN A 37 6.96 -12.16 4.61
N PRO A 38 6.99 -11.12 5.47
CA PRO A 38 5.85 -10.58 6.23
C PRO A 38 4.90 -9.80 5.30
N PRO A 39 3.58 -9.74 5.60
CA PRO A 39 2.62 -8.99 4.78
C PRO A 39 2.92 -7.48 4.81
N GLY A 40 2.80 -6.83 3.67
CA GLY A 40 2.99 -5.39 3.49
C GLY A 40 1.78 -4.57 3.93
N VAL A 41 1.89 -3.26 3.78
CA VAL A 41 0.86 -2.28 4.19
C VAL A 41 -0.51 -2.61 3.58
N LEU A 42 -0.58 -2.89 2.26
CA LEU A 42 -1.84 -3.15 1.58
C LEU A 42 -2.45 -4.49 2.01
N ALA A 43 -1.63 -5.53 2.14
CA ALA A 43 -2.10 -6.84 2.58
C ALA A 43 -2.65 -6.80 4.02
N LEU A 44 -1.98 -6.05 4.92
CA LEU A 44 -2.46 -5.84 6.28
C LEU A 44 -3.75 -5.00 6.31
N LEU A 45 -3.87 -4.00 5.44
CA LEU A 45 -5.09 -3.19 5.32
C LEU A 45 -6.27 -4.05 4.86
N ASP A 46 -6.05 -4.88 3.83
CA ASP A 46 -7.05 -5.80 3.31
C ASP A 46 -7.53 -6.76 4.39
N GLU A 47 -6.62 -7.43 5.09
CA GLU A 47 -6.97 -8.37 6.16
C GLU A 47 -7.77 -7.68 7.28
N GLU A 48 -7.34 -6.49 7.69
CA GLU A 48 -7.96 -5.76 8.80
C GLU A 48 -9.38 -5.27 8.45
N CYS A 49 -9.65 -4.98 7.17
CA CYS A 49 -10.98 -4.59 6.70
C CYS A 49 -12.05 -5.66 6.92
N TRP A 50 -11.68 -6.95 6.93
CA TRP A 50 -12.60 -8.06 7.14
C TRP A 50 -12.82 -8.41 8.62
N PHE A 51 -12.04 -7.83 9.53
CA PHE A 51 -12.08 -8.20 10.93
C PHE A 51 -13.24 -7.51 11.67
N PRO A 52 -14.12 -8.24 12.35
CA PRO A 52 -15.22 -7.63 13.10
C PRO A 52 -14.68 -6.68 14.17
N LYS A 53 -15.13 -5.42 14.16
CA LYS A 53 -14.71 -4.35 15.10
C LYS A 53 -13.28 -3.83 14.92
N ALA A 54 -12.61 -4.16 13.81
CA ALA A 54 -11.39 -3.45 13.44
C ALA A 54 -11.67 -1.94 13.28
N THR A 55 -10.62 -1.15 13.53
CA THR A 55 -10.64 0.30 13.35
C THR A 55 -9.33 0.72 12.69
N ASP A 56 -9.28 1.92 12.12
CA ASP A 56 -8.03 2.45 11.55
C ASP A 56 -6.88 2.46 12.57
N LYS A 57 -7.19 2.55 13.87
CA LYS A 57 -6.20 2.43 14.95
C LYS A 57 -5.66 1.03 15.11
N THR A 58 -6.52 0.00 15.07
CA THR A 58 -6.05 -1.40 15.19
C THR A 58 -5.23 -1.79 13.97
N PHE A 59 -5.58 -1.28 12.78
CA PHE A 59 -4.75 -1.38 11.58
C PHE A 59 -3.35 -0.81 11.82
N VAL A 60 -3.23 0.43 12.31
CA VAL A 60 -1.92 1.06 12.58
C VAL A 60 -1.13 0.29 13.62
N GLU A 61 -1.76 -0.17 14.71
CA GLU A 61 -1.11 -0.97 15.74
C GLU A 61 -0.53 -2.27 15.16
N LYS A 62 -1.31 -2.98 14.33
CA LYS A 62 -0.88 -4.19 13.63
C LYS A 62 0.25 -3.91 12.64
N LEU A 63 0.14 -2.83 11.86
CA LEU A 63 1.19 -2.41 10.93
C LEU A 63 2.50 -2.12 11.66
N VAL A 64 2.44 -1.43 12.80
CA VAL A 64 3.60 -1.14 13.64
C VAL A 64 4.19 -2.40 14.27
N GLN A 65 3.36 -3.41 14.58
CA GLN A 65 3.81 -4.71 15.09
C GLN A 65 4.58 -5.48 14.02
N GLU A 66 4.05 -5.56 12.80
CA GLU A 66 4.63 -6.37 11.71
C GLU A 66 5.82 -5.67 11.03
N GLN A 67 5.70 -4.37 10.75
CA GLN A 67 6.65 -3.60 9.94
C GLN A 67 7.49 -2.62 10.75
N GLY A 68 7.31 -2.55 12.08
CA GLY A 68 7.95 -1.55 12.93
C GLY A 68 9.48 -1.55 12.94
N SER A 69 10.13 -2.65 12.56
CA SER A 69 11.59 -2.78 12.44
C SER A 69 12.08 -2.68 10.99
N HIS A 70 11.18 -2.53 10.01
CA HIS A 70 11.53 -2.47 8.60
C HIS A 70 12.32 -1.18 8.29
N SER A 71 13.39 -1.30 7.50
CA SER A 71 14.32 -0.18 7.23
C SER A 71 13.68 1.02 6.52
N LYS A 72 12.56 0.80 5.83
CA LYS A 72 11.77 1.82 5.14
C LYS A 72 10.54 2.31 5.92
N PHE A 73 10.31 1.77 7.12
CA PHE A 73 9.18 2.15 7.98
C PHE A 73 9.67 2.95 9.19
N GLN A 74 8.90 3.95 9.61
CA GLN A 74 9.22 4.73 10.80
C GLN A 74 7.96 5.00 11.63
N LYS A 75 8.08 4.84 12.95
CA LYS A 75 7.02 5.24 13.89
C LYS A 75 6.96 6.78 13.99
N PRO A 76 5.76 7.36 14.18
CA PRO A 76 5.61 8.79 14.33
C PRO A 76 6.31 9.30 15.60
N ARG A 77 6.86 10.52 15.56
CA ARG A 77 7.52 11.11 16.73
C ARG A 77 6.47 11.75 17.64
N GLN A 78 6.34 11.22 18.85
CA GLN A 78 5.25 11.54 19.80
C GLN A 78 5.08 13.02 20.19
N LEU A 79 6.09 13.89 19.97
CA LEU A 79 6.01 15.28 20.44
C LEU A 79 5.35 16.25 19.46
N LYS A 80 5.19 15.92 18.17
CA LYS A 80 4.67 16.89 17.17
C LYS A 80 3.85 16.28 16.03
N ASP A 81 4.05 15.00 15.73
CA ASP A 81 3.48 14.42 14.52
C ASP A 81 2.05 13.94 14.76
N LYS A 82 1.10 14.46 13.97
CA LYS A 82 -0.26 13.93 13.89
C LYS A 82 -0.34 12.68 13.02
N ALA A 83 0.77 12.22 12.45
CA ALA A 83 0.80 11.07 11.57
C ALA A 83 0.74 9.76 12.37
N ASP A 84 0.19 8.73 11.75
CA ASP A 84 0.06 7.40 12.35
C ASP A 84 1.30 6.54 12.06
N PHE A 85 1.92 6.72 10.89
CA PHE A 85 3.19 6.10 10.51
C PHE A 85 3.88 6.87 9.38
N CYS A 86 5.14 6.56 9.11
CA CYS A 86 5.90 7.15 8.02
C CYS A 86 6.56 6.07 7.15
N ILE A 87 6.65 6.32 5.84
CA ILE A 87 7.39 5.49 4.90
C ILE A 87 8.51 6.31 4.25
N ILE A 88 9.68 5.72 4.13
CA ILE A 88 10.86 6.33 3.47
C ILE A 88 10.84 5.94 1.99
N HIS A 89 10.20 6.76 1.16
CA HIS A 89 10.18 6.58 -0.28
C HIS A 89 11.49 7.06 -0.93
N TYR A 90 11.67 6.72 -2.21
CA TYR A 90 12.84 7.16 -2.98
C TYR A 90 12.99 8.69 -3.00
N ALA A 91 11.87 9.43 -3.02
CA ALA A 91 11.84 10.90 -3.05
C ALA A 91 11.84 11.54 -1.65
N GLY A 92 11.85 10.74 -0.59
CA GLY A 92 11.87 11.23 0.79
C GLY A 92 10.86 10.56 1.72
N LYS A 93 10.88 10.97 2.98
CA LYS A 93 9.96 10.50 4.03
C LYS A 93 8.58 11.13 3.83
N VAL A 94 7.54 10.30 3.81
CA VAL A 94 6.14 10.73 3.77
C VAL A 94 5.45 10.25 5.05
N ASP A 95 4.70 11.16 5.65
CA ASP A 95 3.92 10.94 6.86
C ASP A 95 2.47 10.63 6.48
N TYR A 96 1.95 9.49 6.93
CA TYR A 96 0.61 9.00 6.60
C TYR A 96 -0.33 9.11 7.80
N LYS A 97 -1.58 9.51 7.54
CA LYS A 97 -2.71 9.36 8.46
C LYS A 97 -3.64 8.29 7.92
N ALA A 98 -3.96 7.31 8.77
CA ALA A 98 -4.80 6.16 8.46
C ALA A 98 -6.31 6.46 8.58
N ASP A 99 -6.71 7.71 8.85
CA ASP A 99 -8.11 8.09 9.01
C ASP A 99 -8.97 7.62 7.82
N GLU A 100 -9.98 6.79 8.14
CA GLU A 100 -10.94 6.19 7.22
C GLU A 100 -10.32 5.26 6.17
N TRP A 101 -9.12 4.72 6.41
CA TRP A 101 -8.48 3.80 5.47
C TRP A 101 -9.28 2.51 5.31
N LEU A 102 -9.83 1.95 6.39
CA LEU A 102 -10.65 0.74 6.29
C LEU A 102 -11.91 1.00 5.43
N MET A 103 -12.56 2.14 5.63
CA MET A 103 -13.73 2.53 4.83
C MET A 103 -13.35 2.74 3.36
N LYS A 104 -12.26 3.46 3.09
CA LYS A 104 -11.78 3.74 1.72
C LYS A 104 -11.35 2.47 0.99
N ASN A 105 -10.82 1.49 1.71
CA ASN A 105 -10.40 0.21 1.13
C ASN A 105 -11.60 -0.72 0.88
N MET A 106 -12.58 -0.74 1.78
CA MET A 106 -13.81 -1.53 1.61
C MET A 106 -14.76 -0.96 0.56
N ASP A 107 -14.70 0.36 0.34
CA ASP A 107 -15.57 1.13 -0.56
C ASP A 107 -17.08 0.76 -0.40
N PRO A 108 -17.64 0.77 0.82
CA PRO A 108 -19.00 0.32 1.02
C PRO A 108 -20.01 1.33 0.47
N LEU A 109 -20.96 0.85 -0.31
CA LEU A 109 -22.07 1.63 -0.84
C LEU A 109 -23.41 1.25 -0.18
N ASN A 110 -24.39 2.15 -0.25
CA ASN A 110 -25.74 1.84 0.18
C ASN A 110 -26.49 1.12 -0.94
N ASP A 111 -26.70 -0.19 -0.76
CA ASP A 111 -27.35 -1.06 -1.75
C ASP A 111 -28.74 -0.58 -2.19
N ASN A 112 -29.52 0.03 -1.29
CA ASN A 112 -30.85 0.52 -1.64
C ASN A 112 -30.77 1.70 -2.62
N VAL A 113 -29.80 2.59 -2.41
CA VAL A 113 -29.59 3.75 -3.29
C VAL A 113 -28.98 3.30 -4.61
N ALA A 114 -28.01 2.37 -4.58
CA ALA A 114 -27.43 1.78 -5.80
C ALA A 114 -28.52 1.11 -6.65
N THR A 115 -29.41 0.31 -6.03
CA THR A 115 -30.55 -0.33 -6.71
C THR A 115 -31.51 0.70 -7.30
N LEU A 116 -31.79 1.79 -6.58
CA LEU A 116 -32.65 2.86 -7.08
C LEU A 116 -32.03 3.55 -8.31
N LEU A 117 -30.72 3.80 -8.30
CA LEU A 117 -30.00 4.42 -9.43
C LEU A 117 -29.94 3.50 -10.64
N HIS A 118 -29.73 2.20 -10.43
CA HIS A 118 -29.81 1.17 -11.46
C HIS A 118 -31.19 1.15 -12.15
N GLN A 119 -32.26 1.39 -11.40
CA GLN A 119 -33.65 1.45 -11.90
C GLN A 119 -34.09 2.85 -12.34
N SER A 120 -33.16 3.79 -12.50
CA SER A 120 -33.48 5.17 -12.87
C SER A 120 -34.27 5.24 -14.18
N SER A 121 -35.24 6.16 -14.23
CA SER A 121 -35.95 6.49 -15.48
C SER A 121 -35.08 7.29 -16.47
N ASP A 122 -33.99 7.90 -16.00
CA ASP A 122 -32.98 8.51 -16.85
C ASP A 122 -32.05 7.41 -17.38
N ARG A 123 -32.05 7.23 -18.69
CA ARG A 123 -31.26 6.20 -19.39
C ARG A 123 -29.76 6.32 -19.11
N PHE A 124 -29.21 7.54 -19.06
CA PHE A 124 -27.77 7.73 -18.82
C PHE A 124 -27.40 7.32 -17.39
N VAL A 125 -28.26 7.65 -16.42
CA VAL A 125 -28.06 7.25 -15.02
C VAL A 125 -28.17 5.73 -14.84
N ALA A 126 -29.17 5.10 -15.45
CA ALA A 126 -29.32 3.64 -15.41
C ALA A 126 -28.14 2.91 -16.08
N GLU A 127 -27.62 3.45 -17.20
CA GLU A 127 -26.42 2.90 -17.87
C GLU A 127 -25.14 3.04 -17.00
N LEU A 128 -25.03 4.12 -16.21
CA LEU A 128 -23.88 4.33 -15.31
C LEU A 128 -23.84 3.35 -14.13
N TRP A 129 -25.01 2.91 -13.66
CA TRP A 129 -25.18 2.02 -12.50
C TRP A 129 -25.60 0.61 -12.90
N LYS A 130 -25.19 0.16 -14.09
CA LYS A 130 -25.68 -1.09 -14.68
C LYS A 130 -25.10 -2.35 -14.02
N ASP A 131 -23.86 -2.28 -13.57
CA ASP A 131 -23.13 -3.38 -12.90
C ASP A 131 -23.35 -3.33 -11.38
#